data_AF-A0A2K3L015-F1
#
_entry.id   AF-A0A2K3L015-F1
#
_cell.length_a   1.000
_cell.length_b   1.000
_cell.length_c   1.000
_cell.angle_alpha   90.00
_cell.angle_beta   90.00
_cell.angle_gamma   90.00
#
_symmetry.space_group_name_H-M   'P 1'
#
loop_
_entity.id
_entity.type
_entity.pdbx_description
1 polymer ?
#
loop_
_entity_poly.entity_id
_entity_poly.type
_entity_poly.pdbx_seq_one_letter_code
_entity_poly.pdbx_strand_id
1 'polypeptide(L)'
;MQQISTLAGNQIPSYFVWEVLFTMSIIGLGLLLFALLIGNIQNFLQALGRRRLEMQLRGRDVEQWMSHRRLPEDLKRRVRQAERYSWAATRGVPEKMVLENLPEDLQTDIRRHLFKFVKKVRIFSLMDEDEPILDAIRERLIQTTYIKGSRILSQGGLVQKMVFIVRGKLESIGEDGISVPLSEGDACGEELLRWYLEQSSESKEGKKVKLQGQGLTSDRTVRCLTNVEAFSLRTKDIEEVTTLFARFLRSPRVQGVI
;
A
#
# COMPACT_ATOMS: atom_id res chain seq x y z
N MET A 1 -4.05 -25.04 -50.94
CA MET A 1 -2.81 -24.25 -50.71
C MET A 1 -1.87 -24.36 -51.92
N GLN A 2 -2.31 -24.00 -53.14
CA GLN A 2 -1.51 -24.23 -54.36
C GLN A 2 -1.66 -23.13 -55.43
N GLN A 3 -2.20 -21.96 -55.09
CA GLN A 3 -2.47 -20.88 -56.07
C GLN A 3 -1.88 -19.52 -55.72
N ILE A 4 -0.86 -19.45 -54.85
CA ILE A 4 -0.12 -18.19 -54.59
C ILE A 4 1.20 -18.13 -55.38
N SER A 5 1.71 -19.25 -55.89
CA SER A 5 3.00 -19.29 -56.60
C SER A 5 2.99 -18.85 -58.07
N THR A 6 1.82 -18.66 -58.71
CA THR A 6 1.75 -18.48 -60.17
C THR A 6 1.66 -17.01 -60.62
N LEU A 7 1.63 -16.05 -59.71
CA LEU A 7 1.52 -14.61 -60.05
C LEU A 7 2.87 -13.91 -60.28
N ALA A 8 4.00 -14.53 -59.92
CA ALA A 8 5.33 -13.93 -60.07
C ALA A 8 6.12 -14.46 -61.28
N GLY A 9 5.56 -15.40 -62.05
CA GLY A 9 6.31 -16.24 -62.99
C GLY A 9 6.62 -15.67 -64.37
N ASN A 10 6.26 -14.41 -64.69
CA ASN A 10 6.47 -13.89 -66.05
C ASN A 10 6.96 -12.43 -66.13
N GLN A 11 7.70 -11.95 -65.12
CA GLN A 11 8.41 -10.67 -65.26
C GLN A 11 9.67 -10.89 -66.09
N ILE A 12 9.61 -10.51 -67.37
CA ILE A 12 10.78 -10.43 -68.24
C ILE A 12 11.68 -9.34 -67.63
N PRO A 13 12.93 -9.64 -67.24
CA PRO A 13 13.81 -8.61 -66.70
C PRO A 13 14.09 -7.60 -67.81
N SER A 14 13.60 -6.38 -67.65
CA SER A 14 13.99 -5.28 -68.52
C SER A 14 15.47 -4.99 -68.31
N TYR A 15 16.25 -5.04 -69.38
CA TYR A 15 17.70 -4.76 -69.37
C TYR A 15 18.00 -3.25 -69.30
N PHE A 16 16.99 -2.41 -69.06
CA PHE A 16 17.17 -0.97 -68.94
C PHE A 16 17.62 -0.59 -67.53
N VAL A 17 18.85 -0.05 -67.42
CA VAL A 17 19.53 0.26 -66.15
C VAL A 17 18.66 1.09 -65.19
N TRP A 18 17.90 2.06 -65.72
CA TRP A 18 17.03 2.90 -64.90
C TRP A 18 15.84 2.15 -64.30
N GLU A 19 15.28 1.16 -65.00
CA GLU A 19 14.17 0.36 -64.50
C GLU A 19 14.65 -0.55 -63.35
N VAL A 20 15.84 -1.11 -63.48
CA VAL A 20 16.50 -1.90 -62.42
C VAL A 20 16.79 -1.03 -61.20
N LEU A 21 17.34 0.18 -61.36
CA LEU A 21 17.61 1.11 -60.25
C LEU A 21 16.33 1.58 -59.54
N PHE A 22 15.27 1.86 -60.30
CA PHE A 22 13.97 2.22 -59.75
C PHE A 22 13.36 1.06 -58.94
N THR A 23 13.43 -0.15 -59.48
CA THR A 23 12.96 -1.37 -58.82
C THR A 23 13.72 -1.64 -57.52
N MET A 24 15.05 -1.52 -57.55
CA MET A 24 15.89 -1.64 -56.34
C MET A 24 15.54 -0.58 -55.28
N SER A 25 15.24 0.64 -55.70
CA SER A 25 14.85 1.72 -54.78
C SER A 25 13.51 1.45 -54.10
N ILE A 26 12.51 0.96 -54.85
CA ILE A 26 11.21 0.57 -54.29
C ILE A 26 11.35 -0.58 -53.31
N ILE A 27 12.13 -1.61 -53.66
CA ILE A 27 12.37 -2.76 -52.77
C ILE A 27 13.07 -2.28 -51.49
N GLY A 28 14.09 -1.43 -51.61
CA GLY A 28 14.79 -0.85 -50.46
C GLY A 28 13.87 -0.03 -49.56
N LEU A 29 13.04 0.83 -50.13
CA LEU A 29 12.07 1.63 -49.39
C LEU A 29 11.01 0.73 -48.72
N GLY A 30 10.54 -0.30 -49.42
CA GLY A 30 9.58 -1.27 -48.89
C GLY A 30 10.14 -2.05 -47.70
N LEU A 31 11.39 -2.51 -47.78
CA LEU A 31 12.08 -3.18 -46.68
C LEU A 31 12.27 -2.24 -45.48
N LEU A 32 12.63 -0.98 -45.72
CA LEU A 32 12.77 0.03 -44.66
C LEU A 32 11.44 0.28 -43.95
N LEU A 33 10.35 0.49 -44.69
CA LEU A 33 9.01 0.70 -44.14
C LEU A 33 8.54 -0.53 -43.33
N PHE A 34 8.82 -1.74 -43.81
CA PHE A 34 8.46 -2.96 -43.11
C PHE A 34 9.25 -3.13 -41.81
N ALA A 35 10.55 -2.83 -41.81
CA ALA A 35 11.38 -2.84 -40.60
C ALA A 35 10.88 -1.82 -39.56
N LEU A 36 10.50 -0.61 -39.99
CA LEU A 36 9.90 0.41 -39.12
C LEU A 36 8.56 -0.04 -38.54
N LEU A 37 7.71 -0.68 -39.36
CA LEU A 37 6.42 -1.21 -38.92
C LEU A 37 6.62 -2.30 -37.85
N ILE A 38 7.55 -3.23 -38.06
CA ILE A 38 7.87 -4.28 -37.09
C ILE A 38 8.37 -3.64 -35.78
N GLY A 39 9.29 -2.68 -35.86
CA GLY A 39 9.81 -1.98 -34.68
C GLY A 39 8.70 -1.27 -33.89
N ASN A 40 7.78 -0.60 -34.59
CA ASN A 40 6.63 0.06 -33.97
C ASN A 40 5.65 -0.94 -33.33
N ILE A 41 5.33 -2.05 -34.01
CA ILE A 41 4.46 -3.10 -33.46
C ILE A 41 5.11 -3.74 -32.23
N GLN A 42 6.41 -4.03 -32.27
CA GLN A 42 7.15 -4.58 -31.15
C GLN A 42 7.13 -3.63 -29.94
N ASN A 43 7.39 -2.33 -30.17
CA ASN A 43 7.30 -1.31 -29.13
C ASN A 43 5.89 -1.19 -28.54
N PHE A 44 4.86 -1.22 -29.39
CA PHE A 44 3.46 -1.17 -28.98
C PHE A 44 3.06 -2.39 -28.15
N LEU A 45 3.41 -3.60 -28.62
CA LEU A 45 3.15 -4.85 -27.89
C LEU A 45 3.90 -4.90 -26.57
N GLN A 46 5.14 -4.41 -26.53
CA GLN A 46 5.89 -4.28 -25.28
C GLN A 46 5.22 -3.28 -24.34
N ALA A 47 4.77 -2.12 -24.82
CA ALA A 47 4.08 -1.13 -23.99
C ALA A 47 2.79 -1.69 -23.38
N LEU A 48 1.99 -2.45 -24.14
CA LEU A 48 0.81 -3.16 -23.64
C LEU A 48 1.16 -4.30 -22.68
N GLY A 49 2.25 -5.03 -22.97
CA GLY A 49 2.70 -6.19 -22.22
C GLY A 49 3.44 -5.86 -20.93
N ARG A 50 4.06 -4.67 -20.81
CA ARG A 50 4.91 -4.28 -19.67
C ARG A 50 4.25 -4.53 -18.32
N ARG A 51 3.00 -4.09 -18.13
CA ARG A 51 2.28 -4.27 -16.85
C ARG A 51 1.96 -5.73 -16.56
N ARG A 52 1.61 -6.51 -17.58
CA ARG A 52 1.34 -7.95 -17.41
C ARG A 52 2.63 -8.71 -17.09
N LEU A 53 3.71 -8.34 -17.75
CA LEU A 53 5.04 -8.90 -17.52
C LEU A 53 5.55 -8.55 -16.12
N GLU A 54 5.39 -7.31 -15.67
CA GLU A 54 5.73 -6.86 -14.33
C GLU A 54 5.00 -7.66 -13.25
N MET A 55 3.68 -7.85 -13.40
CA MET A 55 2.89 -8.70 -12.51
C MET A 55 3.38 -10.15 -12.51
N GLN A 56 3.72 -10.70 -13.68
CA GLN A 56 4.23 -12.07 -13.80
C GLN A 56 5.62 -12.24 -13.20
N LEU A 57 6.50 -11.25 -13.35
CA LEU A 57 7.84 -11.25 -12.75
C LEU A 57 7.73 -11.18 -11.24
N ARG A 58 7.01 -10.18 -10.71
CA ARG A 58 6.77 -10.03 -9.28
C ARG A 58 6.10 -11.27 -8.68
N GLY A 59 5.10 -11.83 -9.35
CA GLY A 59 4.45 -13.06 -8.93
C GLY A 59 5.40 -14.26 -8.84
N ARG A 60 6.32 -14.40 -9.81
CA ARG A 60 7.36 -15.45 -9.78
C ARG A 60 8.34 -15.24 -8.63
N ASP A 61 8.81 -14.01 -8.41
CA ASP A 61 9.75 -13.70 -7.34
C ASP A 61 9.15 -13.99 -5.96
N VAL A 62 7.89 -13.63 -5.74
CA VAL A 62 7.17 -13.94 -4.49
C VAL A 62 7.00 -15.45 -4.33
N GLU A 63 6.61 -16.18 -5.38
CA GLU A 63 6.43 -17.63 -5.32
C GLU A 63 7.76 -18.36 -5.03
N GLN A 64 8.86 -17.91 -5.64
CA GLN A 64 10.20 -18.43 -5.38
C GLN A 64 10.62 -18.15 -3.94
N TRP A 65 10.39 -16.94 -3.43
CA TRP A 65 10.66 -16.57 -2.04
C TRP A 65 9.86 -17.44 -1.05
N MET A 66 8.56 -17.67 -1.31
CA MET A 66 7.70 -18.52 -0.47
C MET A 66 8.16 -19.98 -0.47
N SER A 67 8.57 -20.49 -1.64
CA SER A 67 9.08 -21.85 -1.79
C SER A 67 10.41 -22.03 -1.04
N HIS A 68 11.33 -21.07 -1.19
CA HIS A 68 12.63 -21.07 -0.52
C HIS A 68 12.49 -21.07 1.01
N ARG A 69 11.52 -20.32 1.55
CA ARG A 69 11.22 -20.30 3.00
C ARG A 69 10.33 -21.45 3.47
N ARG A 70 9.93 -22.36 2.58
CA ARG A 70 9.07 -23.52 2.86
C ARG A 70 7.79 -23.13 3.62
N LEU A 71 7.14 -22.05 3.20
CA LEU A 71 5.91 -21.60 3.85
C LEU A 71 4.81 -22.68 3.73
N PRO A 72 3.97 -22.86 4.76
CA PRO A 72 2.82 -23.76 4.68
C PRO A 72 1.80 -23.26 3.63
N GLU A 73 1.03 -24.19 3.06
CA GLU A 73 0.17 -23.86 1.91
C GLU A 73 -0.93 -22.84 2.25
N ASP A 74 -1.43 -22.84 3.50
CA ASP A 74 -2.38 -21.82 3.96
C ASP A 74 -1.76 -20.40 3.89
N LEU A 75 -0.53 -20.26 4.40
CA LEU A 75 0.17 -18.98 4.37
C LEU A 75 0.48 -18.55 2.93
N LYS A 76 0.87 -19.49 2.06
CA LYS A 76 1.06 -19.20 0.63
C LYS A 76 -0.22 -18.68 -0.02
N ARG A 77 -1.37 -19.31 0.23
CA ARG A 77 -2.67 -18.83 -0.29
C ARG A 77 -2.97 -17.41 0.18
N ARG A 78 -2.74 -17.11 1.46
CA ARG A 78 -2.95 -15.77 2.02
C ARG A 78 -2.01 -14.73 1.41
N VAL A 79 -0.73 -15.05 1.22
CA VAL A 79 0.23 -14.16 0.55
C VAL A 79 -0.17 -13.92 -0.91
N ARG A 80 -0.56 -14.95 -1.67
CA ARG A 80 -1.06 -14.80 -3.04
C ARG A 80 -2.32 -13.91 -3.10
N GLN A 81 -3.22 -14.02 -2.12
CA GLN A 81 -4.40 -13.17 -2.02
C GLN A 81 -4.04 -11.71 -1.71
N ALA A 82 -3.08 -11.47 -0.80
CA ALA A 82 -2.57 -10.14 -0.49
C ALA A 82 -1.93 -9.47 -1.69
N GLU A 83 -1.06 -10.18 -2.42
CA GLU A 83 -0.42 -9.64 -3.63
C GLU A 83 -1.45 -9.32 -4.72
N ARG A 84 -2.44 -10.18 -4.96
CA ARG A 84 -3.53 -9.90 -5.92
C ARG A 84 -4.33 -8.67 -5.53
N TYR A 85 -4.65 -8.51 -4.24
CA TYR A 85 -5.39 -7.35 -3.76
C TYR A 85 -4.56 -6.07 -3.89
N SER A 86 -3.30 -6.09 -3.45
CA SER A 86 -2.37 -4.95 -3.60
C SER A 86 -2.18 -4.57 -5.06
N TRP A 87 -2.04 -5.54 -5.97
CA TRP A 87 -1.96 -5.27 -7.40
C TRP A 87 -3.25 -4.66 -7.97
N ALA A 88 -4.42 -5.15 -7.57
CA ALA A 88 -5.69 -4.58 -8.00
C ALA A 88 -5.90 -3.15 -7.47
N ALA A 89 -5.48 -2.89 -6.23
CA ALA A 89 -5.67 -1.60 -5.56
C ALA A 89 -4.66 -0.53 -6.00
N THR A 90 -3.36 -0.86 -6.04
CA THR A 90 -2.29 0.13 -6.28
C THR A 90 -1.40 -0.21 -7.48
N ARG A 91 -1.73 -1.26 -8.26
CA ARG A 91 -0.89 -1.78 -9.36
C ARG A 91 0.53 -2.12 -8.90
N GLY A 92 0.68 -2.54 -7.65
CA GLY A 92 1.97 -2.89 -7.08
C GLY A 92 2.86 -1.69 -6.75
N VAL A 93 2.38 -0.46 -6.91
CA VAL A 93 3.14 0.75 -6.58
C VAL A 93 3.23 0.89 -5.06
N PRO A 94 4.44 0.90 -4.47
CA PRO A 94 4.63 1.18 -3.06
C PRO A 94 4.46 2.68 -2.84
N GLU A 95 3.31 3.07 -2.28
CA GLU A 95 2.94 4.47 -2.03
C GLU A 95 4.00 5.24 -1.23
N LYS A 96 4.68 4.57 -0.28
CA LYS A 96 5.79 5.16 0.48
C LYS A 96 6.93 5.63 -0.42
N MET A 97 7.34 4.81 -1.40
CA MET A 97 8.41 5.21 -2.33
C MET A 97 7.96 6.32 -3.28
N VAL A 98 6.69 6.36 -3.66
CA VAL A 98 6.16 7.45 -4.48
C VAL A 98 6.23 8.76 -3.70
N LEU A 99 5.77 8.76 -2.45
CA LEU A 99 5.83 9.95 -1.59
C LEU A 99 7.27 10.41 -1.37
N GLU A 100 8.20 9.50 -1.06
CA GLU A 100 9.61 9.83 -0.81
C GLU A 100 10.33 10.46 -2.02
N ASN A 101 9.85 10.19 -3.24
CA ASN A 101 10.41 10.78 -4.46
C ASN A 101 9.83 12.16 -4.79
N LEU A 102 8.79 12.62 -4.08
CA LEU A 102 8.18 13.92 -4.30
C LEU A 102 8.88 15.00 -3.44
N PRO A 103 8.92 16.25 -3.91
CA PRO A 103 9.25 17.41 -3.09
C PRO A 103 8.41 17.52 -1.79
N GLU A 104 8.99 18.08 -0.73
CA GLU A 104 8.38 18.12 0.62
C GLU A 104 7.04 18.86 0.67
N ASP A 105 6.86 19.89 -0.15
CA ASP A 105 5.62 20.64 -0.31
C ASP A 105 4.50 19.74 -0.82
N LEU A 106 4.74 18.98 -1.89
CA LEU A 106 3.77 18.03 -2.44
C LEU A 106 3.48 16.88 -1.48
N GLN A 107 4.50 16.37 -0.78
CA GLN A 107 4.28 15.34 0.24
C GLN A 107 3.33 15.85 1.33
N THR A 108 3.52 17.08 1.79
CA THR A 108 2.70 17.70 2.83
C THR A 108 1.25 17.86 2.37
N ASP A 109 1.03 18.35 1.16
CA ASP A 109 -0.30 18.51 0.59
C ASP A 109 -1.03 17.17 0.41
N ILE A 110 -0.33 16.13 -0.06
CA ILE A 110 -0.90 14.78 -0.19
C ILE A 110 -1.27 14.24 1.19
N ARG A 111 -0.37 14.33 2.19
CA ARG A 111 -0.67 13.88 3.56
C ARG A 111 -1.86 14.63 4.14
N ARG A 112 -1.98 15.94 3.90
CA ARG A 112 -3.13 16.75 4.33
C ARG A 112 -4.42 16.31 3.66
N HIS A 113 -4.38 15.95 2.38
CA HIS A 113 -5.53 15.40 1.68
C HIS A 113 -5.96 14.04 2.26
N LEU A 114 -5.02 13.13 2.47
CA LEU A 114 -5.27 11.79 3.04
C LEU A 114 -5.79 11.87 4.49
N PHE A 115 -5.33 12.86 5.26
CA PHE A 115 -5.77 13.07 6.64
C PHE A 115 -7.28 13.37 6.78
N LYS A 116 -7.93 13.88 5.73
CA LYS A 116 -9.39 14.13 5.73
C LYS A 116 -10.20 12.87 6.07
N PHE A 117 -9.69 11.69 5.69
CA PHE A 117 -10.32 10.41 6.00
C PHE A 117 -10.10 10.00 7.46
N VAL A 118 -8.97 10.36 8.05
CA VAL A 118 -8.62 10.07 9.45
C VAL A 118 -9.34 10.99 10.43
N LYS A 119 -9.66 12.23 10.04
CA LYS A 119 -10.46 13.16 10.86
C LYS A 119 -11.86 12.61 11.19
N LYS A 120 -12.41 11.74 10.35
CA LYS A 120 -13.69 11.06 10.63
C LYS A 120 -13.62 10.13 11.84
N VAL A 121 -12.42 9.79 12.30
CA VAL A 121 -12.24 8.94 13.48
C VAL A 121 -12.57 9.71 14.74
N ARG A 122 -13.37 9.09 15.61
CA ARG A 122 -13.89 9.69 16.85
C ARG A 122 -12.82 10.41 17.68
N ILE A 123 -11.65 9.80 17.86
CA ILE A 123 -10.56 10.37 18.68
C ILE A 123 -10.03 11.71 18.13
N PHE A 124 -9.96 11.85 16.80
CA PHE A 124 -9.48 13.08 16.13
C PHE A 124 -10.59 14.08 15.85
N SER A 125 -11.84 13.63 15.82
CA SER A 125 -12.99 14.53 15.60
C SER A 125 -13.18 15.55 16.73
N LEU A 126 -12.59 15.30 17.90
CA LEU A 126 -12.69 16.15 19.09
C LEU A 126 -11.50 17.10 19.27
N MET A 127 -10.52 17.03 18.37
CA MET A 127 -9.32 17.87 18.37
C MET A 127 -9.51 18.99 17.33
N ASP A 128 -9.12 20.21 17.70
CA ASP A 128 -9.25 21.38 16.83
C ASP A 128 -8.27 21.27 15.63
N GLU A 129 -8.68 21.73 14.44
CA GLU A 129 -7.92 21.50 13.19
C GLU A 129 -6.54 22.15 13.16
N ASP A 130 -6.37 23.25 13.90
CA ASP A 130 -5.14 24.06 13.93
C ASP A 130 -4.15 23.57 14.99
N GLU A 131 -4.39 22.40 15.58
CA GLU A 131 -3.51 21.90 16.62
C GLU A 131 -2.25 21.26 16.06
N PRO A 132 -1.07 21.63 16.60
CA PRO A 132 0.22 21.14 16.12
C PRO A 132 0.39 19.61 16.29
N ILE A 133 -0.42 18.99 17.14
CA ILE A 133 -0.43 17.55 17.33
C ILE A 133 -1.00 16.81 16.11
N LEU A 134 -2.05 17.34 15.47
CA LEU A 134 -2.65 16.72 14.30
C LEU A 134 -1.70 16.76 13.11
N ASP A 135 -0.93 17.85 12.97
CA ASP A 135 0.13 17.95 11.98
C ASP A 135 1.25 16.93 12.25
N ALA A 136 1.70 16.78 13.50
CA ALA A 136 2.71 15.78 13.85
C ALA A 136 2.26 14.33 13.59
N ILE A 137 0.97 14.03 13.83
CA ILE A 137 0.36 12.73 13.50
C ILE A 137 0.26 12.56 11.99
N ARG A 138 -0.20 13.59 11.26
CA ARG A 138 -0.35 13.57 9.80
C ARG A 138 0.96 13.20 9.10
N GLU A 139 2.09 13.71 9.56
CA GLU A 139 3.42 13.40 9.00
C GLU A 139 3.83 11.92 9.20
N ARG A 140 3.32 11.27 10.25
CA ARG A 140 3.74 9.93 10.69
C ARG A 140 2.76 8.83 10.31
N LEU A 141 1.62 9.16 9.72
CA LEU A 141 0.62 8.17 9.27
C LEU A 141 1.11 7.38 8.07
N ILE A 142 0.93 6.06 8.11
CA ILE A 142 1.30 5.13 7.05
C ILE A 142 0.06 4.44 6.52
N GLN A 143 -0.23 4.63 5.23
CA GLN A 143 -1.31 3.90 4.54
C GLN A 143 -1.01 2.40 4.54
N THR A 144 -1.99 1.60 4.96
CA THR A 144 -1.88 0.15 5.14
C THR A 144 -3.13 -0.54 4.60
N THR A 145 -2.94 -1.69 3.95
CA THR A 145 -4.04 -2.54 3.50
C THR A 145 -4.00 -3.88 4.20
N TYR A 146 -5.18 -4.40 4.53
CA TYR A 146 -5.35 -5.73 5.12
C TYR A 146 -6.32 -6.54 4.27
N ILE A 147 -6.04 -7.83 4.11
CA ILE A 147 -6.96 -8.75 3.46
C ILE A 147 -7.96 -9.33 4.45
N LYS A 148 -9.12 -9.76 3.95
CA LYS A 148 -10.10 -10.54 4.70
C LYS A 148 -9.43 -11.70 5.47
N GLY A 149 -9.80 -11.87 6.74
CA GLY A 149 -9.27 -12.89 7.63
C GLY A 149 -7.94 -12.52 8.30
N SER A 150 -7.32 -11.39 7.95
CA SER A 150 -6.14 -10.88 8.68
C SER A 150 -6.49 -10.51 10.11
N ARG A 151 -5.57 -10.76 11.03
CA ARG A 151 -5.66 -10.28 12.41
C ARG A 151 -4.77 -9.06 12.55
N ILE A 152 -5.34 -7.95 13.02
CA ILE A 152 -4.62 -6.70 13.28
C ILE A 152 -4.05 -6.73 14.69
N LEU A 153 -4.89 -7.10 15.65
CA LEU A 153 -4.54 -7.32 17.05
C LEU A 153 -4.86 -8.76 17.42
N SER A 154 -4.10 -9.33 18.34
CA SER A 154 -4.34 -10.65 18.90
C SER A 154 -4.28 -10.54 20.42
N GLN A 155 -5.24 -11.17 21.09
CA GLN A 155 -5.29 -11.21 22.55
C GLN A 155 -3.97 -11.78 23.11
N GLY A 156 -3.42 -11.12 24.13
CA GLY A 156 -2.11 -11.41 24.72
C GLY A 156 -0.91 -11.02 23.85
N GLY A 157 -1.14 -10.54 22.62
CA GLY A 157 -0.10 -10.06 21.72
C GLY A 157 0.29 -8.61 22.01
N LEU A 158 1.51 -8.23 21.65
CA LEU A 158 1.98 -6.85 21.78
C LEU A 158 1.28 -5.92 20.79
N VAL A 159 0.74 -4.80 21.28
CA VAL A 159 0.17 -3.74 20.46
C VAL A 159 1.32 -2.86 19.95
N GLN A 160 1.58 -2.91 18.64
CA GLN A 160 2.72 -2.24 18.01
C GLN A 160 2.34 -1.02 17.16
N LYS A 161 1.04 -0.82 16.95
CA LYS A 161 0.50 0.24 16.11
C LYS A 161 -0.98 0.47 16.45
N MET A 162 -1.39 1.72 16.31
CA MET A 162 -2.79 2.11 16.25
C MET A 162 -3.22 2.11 14.77
N VAL A 163 -4.45 1.68 14.49
CA VAL A 163 -4.97 1.55 13.11
C VAL A 163 -6.32 2.24 13.00
N PHE A 164 -6.42 3.14 12.01
CA PHE A 164 -7.60 3.96 11.68
C PHE A 164 -8.27 3.41 10.44
N ILE A 165 -9.55 3.04 10.55
CA ILE A 165 -10.28 2.35 9.49
C ILE A 165 -10.88 3.36 8.53
N VAL A 166 -10.42 3.35 7.28
CA VAL A 166 -10.93 4.23 6.20
C VAL A 166 -12.00 3.51 5.39
N ARG A 167 -11.80 2.24 5.07
CA ARG A 167 -12.79 1.43 4.37
C ARG A 167 -12.69 -0.03 4.79
N GLY A 168 -13.85 -0.66 4.97
CA GLY A 168 -13.95 -2.09 5.26
C GLY A 168 -14.63 -2.36 6.60
N LYS A 169 -14.74 -3.65 6.95
CA LYS A 169 -15.38 -4.11 8.18
C LYS A 169 -14.45 -5.04 8.94
N LEU A 170 -14.38 -4.85 10.23
CA LEU A 170 -13.62 -5.68 11.16
C LEU A 170 -14.53 -6.08 12.32
N GLU A 171 -14.07 -7.04 13.09
CA GLU A 171 -14.64 -7.42 14.38
C GLU A 171 -13.55 -7.35 15.44
N SER A 172 -13.90 -6.83 16.60
CA SER A 172 -13.10 -6.83 17.81
C SER A 172 -13.72 -7.80 18.79
N ILE A 173 -12.99 -8.83 19.19
CA ILE A 173 -13.45 -9.87 20.12
C ILE A 173 -12.70 -9.67 21.44
N GLY A 174 -13.42 -9.32 22.50
CA GLY A 174 -12.86 -9.16 23.85
C GLY A 174 -12.58 -10.49 24.54
N GLU A 175 -12.00 -10.43 25.75
CA GLU A 175 -11.72 -11.63 26.57
C GLU A 175 -12.99 -12.39 26.98
N ASP A 176 -14.08 -11.65 27.15
CA ASP A 176 -15.42 -12.15 27.44
C ASP A 176 -16.07 -12.87 26.24
N GLY A 177 -15.41 -12.88 25.08
CA GLY A 177 -15.92 -13.44 23.84
C GLY A 177 -16.96 -12.54 23.14
N ILE A 178 -17.22 -11.33 23.66
CA ILE A 178 -18.15 -10.41 23.03
C ILE A 178 -17.50 -9.81 21.78
N SER A 179 -18.19 -9.95 20.65
CA SER A 179 -17.77 -9.39 19.37
C SER A 179 -18.40 -8.02 19.12
N VAL A 180 -17.58 -6.99 18.99
CA VAL A 180 -17.99 -5.64 18.61
C VAL A 180 -17.58 -5.39 17.15
N PRO A 181 -18.50 -5.03 16.24
CA PRO A 181 -18.15 -4.68 14.87
C PRO A 181 -17.42 -3.33 14.83
N LEU A 182 -16.37 -3.25 14.01
CA LEU A 182 -15.66 -2.00 13.69
C LEU A 182 -15.79 -1.71 12.18
N SER A 183 -15.95 -0.44 11.85
CA SER A 183 -16.28 0.04 10.51
C SER A 183 -15.53 1.34 10.16
N GLU A 184 -15.87 1.96 9.03
CA GLU A 184 -15.26 3.24 8.62
C GLU A 184 -15.43 4.30 9.71
N GLY A 185 -14.33 4.96 10.08
CA GLY A 185 -14.31 5.94 11.17
C GLY A 185 -14.01 5.36 12.54
N ASP A 186 -13.92 4.04 12.68
CA ASP A 186 -13.46 3.42 13.93
C ASP A 186 -11.93 3.27 13.95
N ALA A 187 -11.37 3.09 15.14
CA ALA A 187 -9.96 2.79 15.35
C ALA A 187 -9.78 1.53 16.20
N CYS A 188 -8.58 0.97 16.18
CA CYS A 188 -8.15 -0.07 17.11
C CYS A 188 -6.69 0.17 17.51
N GLY A 189 -6.29 -0.29 18.70
CA GLY A 189 -4.98 0.04 19.25
C GLY A 189 -4.94 1.40 19.94
N GLU A 190 -6.11 2.01 20.23
CA GLU A 190 -6.24 3.28 20.95
C GLU A 190 -5.73 3.20 22.39
N GLU A 191 -5.70 1.98 22.95
CA GLU A 191 -5.10 1.68 24.24
C GLU A 191 -3.62 2.08 24.32
N LEU A 192 -2.90 2.13 23.18
CA LEU A 192 -1.52 2.61 23.14
C LEU A 192 -1.41 4.09 23.52
N LEU A 193 -2.33 4.93 23.03
CA LEU A 193 -2.33 6.35 23.34
C LEU A 193 -2.58 6.56 24.84
N ARG A 194 -3.56 5.84 25.40
CA ARG A 194 -3.86 5.89 26.85
C ARG A 194 -2.64 5.54 27.68
N TRP A 195 -2.01 4.42 27.37
CA TRP A 195 -0.85 3.88 28.09
C TRP A 195 0.34 4.86 28.10
N TYR A 196 0.68 5.46 26.96
CA TYR A 196 1.75 6.47 26.91
C TYR A 196 1.41 7.76 27.68
N LEU A 197 0.15 8.17 27.69
CA LEU A 197 -0.28 9.35 28.45
C LEU A 197 -0.18 9.16 29.96
N GLU A 198 -0.55 7.96 30.44
CA GLU A 198 -0.47 7.55 31.84
C GLU A 198 0.99 7.49 32.32
N GLN A 199 1.90 6.92 31.51
CA GLN A 199 3.33 6.88 31.83
C GLN A 199 3.98 8.26 31.92
N SER A 200 3.52 9.18 31.08
CA SER A 200 3.99 10.57 31.11
C SER A 200 3.58 11.30 32.39
N SER A 201 2.58 10.80 33.15
CA SER A 201 2.13 11.39 34.43
C SER A 201 2.99 10.94 35.58
N GLU A 202 3.26 9.64 35.68
CA GLU A 202 4.04 9.04 36.78
C GLU A 202 5.50 9.52 36.78
N SER A 203 6.03 9.90 35.62
CA SER A 203 7.38 10.48 35.53
C SER A 203 7.53 11.84 36.25
N LYS A 204 6.43 12.51 36.65
CA LYS A 204 6.50 13.74 37.48
C LYS A 204 6.53 13.45 38.99
N GLU A 205 6.22 12.24 39.44
CA GLU A 205 6.11 11.87 40.87
C GLU A 205 7.33 11.08 41.40
N GLY A 206 8.48 11.18 40.74
CA GLY A 206 9.76 10.78 41.34
C GLY A 206 10.09 9.28 41.32
N LYS A 207 9.25 8.42 40.72
CA LYS A 207 9.65 7.05 40.36
C LYS A 207 9.85 6.93 38.86
N LYS A 208 11.11 6.99 38.42
CA LYS A 208 11.51 6.45 37.11
C LYS A 208 11.31 4.93 37.15
N VAL A 209 10.10 4.46 36.93
CA VAL A 209 9.88 3.06 36.53
C VAL A 209 10.40 2.96 35.10
N LYS A 210 11.70 2.70 34.97
CA LYS A 210 12.29 2.21 33.73
C LYS A 210 11.68 0.83 33.47
N LEU A 211 10.58 0.78 32.74
CA LEU A 211 10.24 -0.39 31.94
C LEU A 211 10.43 -0.05 30.47
N GLN A 212 11.68 0.27 30.10
CA GLN A 212 12.13 0.10 28.73
C GLN A 212 12.05 -1.41 28.41
N GLY A 213 10.89 -1.86 27.94
CA GLY A 213 10.74 -3.23 27.44
C GLY A 213 9.36 -3.90 27.60
N GLN A 214 8.48 -3.45 28.50
CA GLN A 214 7.10 -3.98 28.51
C GLN A 214 6.26 -3.17 27.53
N GLY A 215 6.10 -3.68 26.31
CA GLY A 215 5.08 -3.16 25.41
C GLY A 215 3.68 -3.50 25.93
N LEU A 216 2.70 -2.68 25.56
CA LEU A 216 1.30 -2.93 25.88
C LEU A 216 0.82 -4.22 25.23
N THR A 217 0.18 -5.10 26.00
CA THR A 217 -0.47 -6.32 25.49
C THR A 217 -1.95 -6.06 25.22
N SER A 218 -2.47 -6.59 24.11
CA SER A 218 -3.87 -6.45 23.75
C SER A 218 -4.75 -7.39 24.56
N ASP A 219 -5.87 -6.88 25.06
CA ASP A 219 -6.95 -7.63 25.71
C ASP A 219 -7.96 -8.20 24.69
N ARG A 220 -7.77 -7.94 23.39
CA ARG A 220 -8.75 -8.24 22.36
C ARG A 220 -8.10 -8.77 21.09
N THR A 221 -8.88 -9.53 20.32
CA THR A 221 -8.50 -9.96 18.98
C THR A 221 -9.28 -9.17 17.95
N VAL A 222 -8.59 -8.44 17.07
CA VAL A 222 -9.22 -7.68 15.98
C VAL A 222 -8.96 -8.37 14.66
N ARG A 223 -10.03 -8.78 13.96
CA ARG A 223 -9.98 -9.53 12.70
C ARG A 223 -10.74 -8.81 11.58
N CYS A 224 -10.16 -8.82 10.38
CA CYS A 224 -10.79 -8.23 9.20
C CYS A 224 -11.87 -9.16 8.61
N LEU A 225 -13.10 -8.66 8.50
CA LEU A 225 -14.22 -9.38 7.86
C LEU A 225 -14.22 -9.19 6.34
N THR A 226 -13.74 -8.03 5.88
CA THR A 226 -13.52 -7.70 4.46
C THR A 226 -12.06 -7.35 4.21
N ASN A 227 -11.71 -7.02 2.96
CA ASN A 227 -10.48 -6.28 2.73
C ASN A 227 -10.65 -4.88 3.33
N VAL A 228 -9.60 -4.36 3.95
CA VAL A 228 -9.61 -3.12 4.74
C VAL A 228 -8.52 -2.20 4.22
N GLU A 229 -8.90 -0.96 3.98
CA GLU A 229 -7.99 0.17 3.77
C GLU A 229 -7.96 0.99 5.06
N ALA A 230 -6.76 1.24 5.56
CA ALA A 230 -6.56 1.88 6.85
C ALA A 230 -5.29 2.74 6.86
N PHE A 231 -5.21 3.67 7.81
CA PHE A 231 -3.94 4.28 8.18
C PHE A 231 -3.44 3.65 9.47
N SER A 232 -2.12 3.54 9.62
CA SER A 232 -1.52 3.08 10.87
C SER A 232 -0.47 4.07 11.38
N LEU A 233 -0.40 4.18 12.70
CA LEU A 233 0.59 4.96 13.43
C LEU A 233 1.35 3.99 14.35
N ARG A 234 2.67 3.90 14.22
CA ARG A 234 3.45 2.90 14.97
C ARG A 234 3.71 3.38 16.40
N THR A 235 3.96 2.45 17.30
CA THR A 235 4.29 2.72 18.70
C THR A 235 5.39 3.78 18.89
N LYS A 236 6.48 3.73 18.09
CA LYS A 236 7.55 4.73 18.13
C LYS A 236 7.06 6.14 17.80
N ASP A 237 6.23 6.23 16.76
CA ASP A 237 5.66 7.47 16.28
C ASP A 237 4.67 8.04 17.32
N ILE A 238 3.92 7.17 18.01
CA ILE A 238 3.02 7.52 19.11
C ILE A 238 3.79 8.04 20.34
N GLU A 239 4.90 7.40 20.70
CA GLU A 239 5.76 7.83 21.81
C GLU A 239 6.31 9.24 21.58
N GLU A 240 6.77 9.53 20.37
CA GLU A 240 7.22 10.88 20.00
C GLU A 240 6.09 11.91 20.10
N VAL A 241 4.91 11.60 19.54
CA VAL A 241 3.76 12.52 19.59
C VAL A 241 3.30 12.76 21.03
N THR A 242 3.22 11.71 21.84
CA THR A 242 2.77 11.80 23.24
C THR A 242 3.77 12.56 24.10
N THR A 243 5.08 12.39 23.88
CA THR A 243 6.12 13.17 24.60
C THR A 243 6.10 14.65 24.22
N LEU A 244 5.91 14.97 22.93
CA LEU A 244 5.85 16.36 22.44
C LEU A 244 4.55 17.08 22.87
N PHE A 245 3.42 16.37 22.92
CA PHE A 245 2.10 16.96 23.13
C PHE A 245 1.35 16.44 24.37
N ALA A 246 2.06 15.94 25.38
CA ALA A 246 1.48 15.36 26.60
C ALA A 246 0.45 16.27 27.30
N ARG A 247 0.65 17.60 27.27
CA ARG A 247 -0.29 18.56 27.87
C ARG A 247 -1.60 18.65 27.12
N PHE A 248 -1.56 18.46 25.80
CA PHE A 248 -2.70 18.62 24.91
C PHE A 248 -3.63 17.39 24.99
N LEU A 249 -3.06 16.19 24.87
CA LEU A 249 -3.79 14.92 24.93
C LEU A 249 -4.45 14.65 26.31
N ARG A 250 -4.05 15.38 27.35
CA ARG A 250 -4.66 15.35 28.69
C ARG A 250 -5.90 16.23 28.82
N SER A 251 -6.29 16.94 27.77
CA SER A 251 -7.53 17.72 27.78
C SER A 251 -8.73 16.80 28.07
N PRO A 252 -9.67 17.20 28.95
CA PRO A 252 -10.85 16.40 29.30
C PRO A 252 -11.67 15.96 28.09
N ARG A 253 -11.60 16.72 26.99
CA ARG A 253 -12.27 16.43 25.72
C ARG A 253 -11.76 15.15 25.05
N VAL A 254 -10.45 14.88 25.15
CA VAL A 254 -9.80 13.75 24.48
C VAL A 254 -9.86 12.50 25.38
N GLN A 255 -9.70 12.65 26.70
CA GLN A 255 -9.79 11.53 27.64
C GLN A 255 -11.19 10.88 27.74
N GLY A 256 -12.26 11.61 27.41
CA GLY A 256 -13.62 11.08 27.44
C GLY A 256 -13.96 10.11 26.30
N VAL A 257 -13.09 9.97 25.30
CA VAL A 257 -13.32 9.14 24.10
C VAL A 257 -12.32 8.00 23.94
N ILE A 258 -11.23 8.03 24.72
CA ILE A 258 -10.27 6.92 24.87
C ILE A 258 -10.74 5.99 26.01
#